data_AF-A0A7C6XXS0-F1
#
_entry.id   AF-A0A7C6XXS0-F1
#
_cell.length_a   1.000
_cell.length_b   1.000
_cell.length_c   1.000
_cell.angle_alpha   90.00
_cell.angle_beta   90.00
_cell.angle_gamma   90.00
#
_symmetry.space_group_name_H-M   'P 1'
#
loop_
_entity.id
_entity.type
_entity.pdbx_description
1 polymer ?
#
loop_
_entity_poly.entity_id
_entity_poly.type
_entity_poly.pdbx_seq_one_letter_code
_entity_poly.pdbx_strand_id
1 'polypeptide(L)'
;MDIIAFTDHNTVASYSAMKQEISDLQRWEASGRLRADEKERLKEYRRLLGKILVLPGFELTATFGFHILGIFDPDTPIRSLEHLLLTLNVPFESLDSGETEVGATSDVLTAYHTIAEEGGLVIAAHANSTHGVAMFGFDFGGQTRIAYTQDPDLHALEVTDLGSNRRRTTASFFNGSKPQYPRRMFCIQGSDSHRIQGKGKDLGVGERATEVLLPEKSFKALKALFLGNDFTRVRPYSRTAAESYDPVEAARNQGPTIVQSFHEQMTRQGGRLHAIMRDVVAFANTNGGTIFVGVSANRRVSPRGIENPEQTIAELRGEIENLVTPPLEVNLQVLKSKGKNIIRIAVPKG
;
A
#
# COMPACT_ATOMS: atom_id res chain seq x y z
N MET A 1 0.79 9.13 14.29
CA MET A 1 0.38 7.74 14.00
C MET A 1 -1.10 7.67 14.25
N ASP A 2 -1.86 7.46 13.18
CA ASP A 2 -3.31 7.63 13.16
C ASP A 2 -4.04 6.30 12.98
N ILE A 3 -3.38 5.30 12.40
CA ILE A 3 -3.87 3.94 12.22
C ILE A 3 -2.78 2.98 12.71
N ILE A 4 -3.16 1.94 13.45
CA ILE A 4 -2.31 0.82 13.84
C ILE A 4 -3.09 -0.47 13.66
N ALA A 5 -2.44 -1.53 13.18
CA ALA A 5 -3.00 -2.87 13.12
C ALA A 5 -2.22 -3.78 14.07
N PHE A 6 -2.95 -4.64 14.79
CA PHE A 6 -2.35 -5.72 15.57
C PHE A 6 -2.25 -6.91 14.63
N THR A 7 -1.06 -7.47 14.45
CA THR A 7 -0.81 -8.56 13.50
C THR A 7 0.09 -9.61 14.17
N ASP A 8 -0.41 -10.22 15.25
CA ASP A 8 0.30 -11.29 15.93
C ASP A 8 0.35 -12.54 15.06
N HIS A 9 1.38 -13.37 15.24
CA HIS A 9 1.57 -14.58 14.44
C HIS A 9 0.43 -15.57 14.65
N ASN A 10 -0.35 -15.86 13.61
CA ASN A 10 -1.38 -16.90 13.60
C ASN A 10 -2.46 -16.74 14.71
N THR A 11 -2.62 -15.53 15.25
CA THR A 11 -3.57 -15.27 16.35
C THR A 11 -4.10 -13.84 16.30
N VAL A 12 -5.27 -13.64 16.91
CA VAL A 12 -5.87 -12.34 17.22
C VAL A 12 -6.00 -12.10 18.73
N ALA A 13 -5.34 -12.94 19.55
CA ALA A 13 -5.50 -12.98 21.00
C ALA A 13 -5.17 -11.65 21.69
N SER A 14 -4.11 -10.94 21.28
CA SER A 14 -3.77 -9.66 21.92
C SER A 14 -4.81 -8.58 21.67
N TYR A 15 -5.38 -8.54 20.45
CA TYR A 15 -6.49 -7.64 20.14
C TYR A 15 -7.75 -8.03 20.93
N SER A 16 -8.04 -9.32 21.02
CA SER A 16 -9.16 -9.87 21.80
C SER A 16 -9.04 -9.50 23.28
N ALA A 17 -7.86 -9.71 23.88
CA ALA A 17 -7.56 -9.36 25.26
C ALA A 17 -7.76 -7.87 25.53
N MET A 18 -7.29 -6.99 24.64
CA MET A 18 -7.52 -5.54 24.75
C MET A 18 -9.01 -5.20 24.72
N LYS A 19 -9.78 -5.77 23.78
CA LYS A 19 -11.23 -5.52 23.68
C LYS A 19 -11.98 -6.04 24.90
N GLN A 20 -11.60 -7.20 25.42
CA GLN A 20 -12.16 -7.79 26.62
C GLN A 20 -11.88 -6.90 27.84
N GLU A 21 -10.64 -6.44 28.01
CA GLU A 21 -10.27 -5.54 29.10
C GLU A 21 -11.09 -4.23 29.05
N ILE A 22 -11.24 -3.62 27.87
CA ILE A 22 -12.06 -2.41 27.71
C ILE A 22 -13.53 -2.68 28.08
N SER A 23 -14.08 -3.83 27.65
CA SER A 23 -15.44 -4.24 27.98
C SER A 23 -15.63 -4.43 29.48
N ASP A 24 -14.68 -5.08 30.16
CA ASP A 24 -14.69 -5.27 31.61
C ASP A 24 -14.68 -3.95 32.37
N LEU A 25 -13.76 -3.04 31.99
CA LEU A 25 -13.67 -1.71 32.57
C LEU A 25 -14.98 -0.91 32.38
N GLN A 26 -15.60 -0.98 31.20
CA GLN A 26 -16.89 -0.32 30.94
C GLN A 26 -18.03 -0.91 31.78
N ARG A 27 -18.05 -2.25 31.96
CA ARG A 27 -19.03 -2.93 32.83
C ARG A 27 -18.87 -2.53 34.30
N TRP A 28 -17.64 -2.40 34.78
CA TRP A 28 -17.38 -1.95 36.16
C TRP A 28 -17.72 -0.47 36.37
N GLU A 29 -17.49 0.38 35.37
CA GLU A 29 -17.95 1.78 35.40
C GLU A 29 -19.47 1.87 35.51
N ALA A 30 -20.20 1.13 34.66
CA ALA A 30 -21.67 1.14 34.64
C ALA A 30 -22.29 0.60 35.94
N SER A 31 -21.63 -0.35 36.61
CA SER A 31 -22.07 -0.89 37.89
C SER A 31 -21.58 -0.11 39.11
N GLY A 32 -20.84 0.98 38.92
CA GLY A 32 -20.30 1.80 40.01
C GLY A 32 -19.20 1.11 40.83
N ARG A 33 -18.55 0.08 40.28
CA ARG A 33 -17.53 -0.75 40.94
C ARG A 33 -16.10 -0.50 40.45
N LEU A 34 -15.92 0.52 39.61
CA LEU A 34 -14.62 0.84 39.01
C LEU A 34 -13.64 1.44 40.04
N ARG A 35 -12.44 0.86 40.13
CA ARG A 35 -11.36 1.36 40.99
C ARG A 35 -10.70 2.61 40.38
N ALA A 36 -9.91 3.33 41.18
CA ALA A 36 -9.28 4.59 40.76
C ALA A 36 -8.25 4.38 39.62
N ASP A 37 -7.41 3.36 39.72
CA ASP A 37 -6.44 2.95 38.71
C ASP A 37 -7.13 2.46 37.41
N GLU A 38 -8.18 1.67 37.55
CA GLU A 38 -9.01 1.21 36.43
C GLU A 38 -9.70 2.37 35.70
N LYS A 39 -10.13 3.39 36.45
CA LYS A 39 -10.71 4.61 35.90
C LYS A 39 -9.71 5.40 35.07
N GLU A 40 -8.47 5.53 35.54
CA GLU A 40 -7.39 6.16 34.77
C GLU A 40 -7.09 5.37 33.50
N ARG A 41 -7.03 4.03 33.60
CA ARG A 41 -6.77 3.15 32.47
C ARG A 41 -7.89 3.19 31.41
N LEU A 42 -9.16 3.15 31.82
CA LEU A 42 -10.30 3.32 30.92
C LEU A 42 -10.31 4.70 30.24
N LYS A 43 -9.96 5.75 30.98
CA LYS A 43 -9.81 7.10 30.42
C LYS A 43 -8.71 7.15 29.37
N GLU A 44 -7.60 6.45 29.61
CA GLU A 44 -6.50 6.37 28.65
C GLU A 44 -6.91 5.60 27.38
N TYR A 45 -7.60 4.46 27.51
CA TYR A 45 -8.17 3.75 26.37
C TYR A 45 -9.08 4.64 25.53
N ARG A 46 -10.03 5.35 26.17
CA ARG A 46 -10.92 6.30 25.48
C ARG A 46 -10.14 7.39 24.76
N ARG A 47 -9.11 7.95 25.40
CA ARG A 47 -8.26 8.99 24.83
C ARG A 47 -7.49 8.50 23.61
N LEU A 48 -6.92 7.29 23.68
CA LEU A 48 -6.14 6.70 22.60
C LEU A 48 -7.03 6.25 21.44
N LEU A 49 -8.12 5.54 21.70
CA LEU A 49 -9.07 5.08 20.67
C LEU A 49 -9.78 6.25 19.96
N GLY A 50 -9.95 7.40 20.63
CA GLY A 50 -10.42 8.61 19.98
C GLY A 50 -9.41 9.21 18.97
N LYS A 51 -8.12 8.91 19.12
CA LYS A 51 -7.04 9.45 18.28
C LYS A 51 -6.55 8.47 17.24
N ILE A 52 -6.46 7.19 17.58
CA ILE A 52 -5.86 6.14 16.76
C ILE A 52 -6.93 5.13 16.37
N LEU A 53 -7.06 4.86 15.08
CA LEU A 53 -7.83 3.74 14.59
C LEU A 53 -7.02 2.45 14.81
N VAL A 54 -7.52 1.57 15.66
CA VAL A 54 -6.89 0.27 15.97
C VAL A 54 -7.61 -0.83 15.21
N LEU A 55 -6.90 -1.48 14.30
CA LEU A 55 -7.44 -2.51 13.41
C LEU A 55 -7.07 -3.91 13.92
N PRO A 56 -8.02 -4.86 13.94
CA PRO A 56 -7.71 -6.26 14.16
C PRO A 56 -6.99 -6.85 12.93
N GLY A 57 -6.12 -7.81 13.17
CA GLY A 57 -5.41 -8.54 12.14
C GLY A 57 -4.55 -9.65 12.71
N PHE A 58 -3.88 -10.36 11.82
CA PHE A 58 -2.94 -11.43 12.15
C PHE A 58 -1.85 -11.51 11.08
N GLU A 59 -0.70 -12.08 11.44
CA GLU A 59 0.34 -12.50 10.51
C GLU A 59 0.29 -14.02 10.36
N LEU A 60 -0.28 -14.49 9.25
CA LEU A 60 -0.38 -15.92 8.93
C LEU A 60 0.95 -16.43 8.39
N THR A 61 1.44 -17.53 8.96
CA THR A 61 2.50 -18.33 8.35
C THR A 61 1.87 -19.33 7.38
N ALA A 62 1.95 -19.09 6.07
CA ALA A 62 1.49 -19.97 5.01
C ALA A 62 2.52 -21.08 4.68
N THR A 63 2.14 -22.03 3.79
CA THR A 63 3.05 -23.10 3.33
C THR A 63 4.42 -22.54 2.92
N PHE A 64 5.49 -23.27 3.24
CA PHE A 64 6.90 -22.85 3.07
C PHE A 64 7.36 -21.71 3.99
N GLY A 65 6.56 -21.34 4.99
CA GLY A 65 6.92 -20.32 5.97
C GLY A 65 6.73 -18.89 5.46
N PHE A 66 5.89 -18.67 4.44
CA PHE A 66 5.64 -17.33 3.94
C PHE A 66 4.67 -16.57 4.83
N HIS A 67 4.95 -15.31 5.11
CA HIS A 67 4.09 -14.52 5.98
C HIS A 67 3.13 -13.62 5.20
N ILE A 68 1.87 -13.62 5.65
CA ILE A 68 0.76 -12.90 5.03
C ILE A 68 0.00 -12.15 6.13
N LEU A 69 -0.12 -10.84 6.01
CA LEU A 69 -0.96 -10.06 6.91
C LEU A 69 -2.39 -10.05 6.40
N GLY A 70 -3.33 -10.40 7.28
CA GLY A 70 -4.75 -10.08 7.13
C GLY A 70 -5.12 -8.95 8.09
N ILE A 71 -5.59 -7.82 7.56
CA ILE A 71 -6.07 -6.69 8.38
C ILE A 71 -7.56 -6.49 8.10
N PHE A 72 -8.37 -6.34 9.15
CA PHE A 72 -9.82 -6.35 9.05
C PHE A 72 -10.46 -5.07 9.61
N ASP A 73 -11.75 -4.92 9.34
CA ASP A 73 -12.55 -3.83 9.90
C ASP A 73 -12.64 -3.96 11.43
N PRO A 74 -12.56 -2.88 12.23
CA PRO A 74 -12.70 -2.93 13.68
C PRO A 74 -14.05 -3.49 14.16
N ASP A 75 -15.08 -3.50 13.31
CA ASP A 75 -16.39 -4.08 13.60
C ASP A 75 -16.46 -5.58 13.27
N THR A 76 -15.40 -6.16 12.71
CA THR A 76 -15.32 -7.60 12.42
C THR A 76 -15.35 -8.41 13.72
N PRO A 77 -16.26 -9.39 13.89
CA PRO A 77 -16.31 -10.20 15.09
C PRO A 77 -15.01 -11.00 15.28
N ILE A 78 -14.46 -10.98 16.49
CA ILE A 78 -13.24 -11.74 16.84
C ILE A 78 -13.41 -13.24 16.50
N ARG A 79 -14.57 -13.81 16.79
CA ARG A 79 -14.88 -15.21 16.48
C ARG A 79 -14.84 -15.53 14.98
N SER A 80 -15.17 -14.56 14.12
CA SER A 80 -15.04 -14.73 12.67
C SER A 80 -13.58 -14.81 12.26
N LEU A 81 -12.69 -14.03 12.90
CA LEU A 81 -11.25 -14.08 12.67
C LEU A 81 -10.63 -15.39 13.17
N GLU A 82 -11.05 -15.88 14.34
CA GLU A 82 -10.64 -17.20 14.85
C GLU A 82 -11.08 -18.33 13.92
N HIS A 83 -12.32 -18.28 13.43
CA HIS A 83 -12.84 -19.24 12.45
C HIS A 83 -12.06 -19.19 11.12
N LEU A 84 -11.69 -18.00 10.67
CA LEU A 84 -10.85 -17.83 9.48
C LEU A 84 -9.47 -18.48 9.67
N LEU A 85 -8.82 -18.27 10.83
CA LEU A 85 -7.53 -18.91 11.13
C LEU A 85 -7.65 -20.46 11.11
N LEU A 86 -8.73 -21.01 11.67
CA LEU A 86 -9.01 -22.45 11.60
C LEU A 86 -9.23 -22.93 10.16
N THR A 87 -9.95 -22.15 9.35
CA THR A 87 -10.18 -22.43 7.92
C THR A 87 -8.86 -22.43 7.15
N LEU A 88 -7.91 -21.60 7.57
CA LEU A 88 -6.56 -21.54 7.01
C LEU A 88 -5.62 -22.65 7.52
N ASN A 89 -6.14 -23.62 8.26
CA ASN A 89 -5.44 -24.75 8.86
C ASN A 89 -4.45 -24.35 9.97
N VAL A 90 -4.69 -23.23 10.66
CA VAL A 90 -3.97 -22.93 11.91
C VAL A 90 -4.50 -23.88 13.00
N PRO A 91 -3.64 -24.66 13.67
CA PRO A 91 -4.04 -25.51 14.78
C PRO A 91 -4.67 -24.70 15.90
N PHE A 92 -5.72 -25.26 16.50
CA PHE A 92 -6.45 -24.63 17.58
C PHE A 92 -5.55 -24.22 18.76
N GLU A 93 -4.54 -25.04 19.07
CA GLU A 93 -3.59 -24.81 20.17
C GLU A 93 -2.71 -23.57 19.95
N SER A 94 -2.39 -23.25 18.70
CA SER A 94 -1.55 -22.10 18.33
C SER A 94 -2.32 -20.77 18.30
N LEU A 95 -3.65 -20.82 18.37
CA LEU A 95 -4.49 -19.61 18.40
C LEU A 95 -4.27 -18.77 19.67
N ASP A 96 -3.78 -19.35 20.76
CA ASP A 96 -3.54 -18.61 22.01
C ASP A 96 -2.06 -18.22 22.22
N SER A 97 -1.12 -18.96 21.63
CA SER A 97 0.32 -18.80 21.89
C SER A 97 1.06 -17.90 20.88
N GLY A 98 0.51 -17.71 19.67
CA GLY A 98 1.12 -16.85 18.67
C GLY A 98 2.40 -17.42 18.05
N GLU A 99 2.38 -18.69 17.68
CA GLU A 99 3.57 -19.43 17.23
C GLU A 99 3.95 -19.14 15.77
N THR A 100 5.25 -19.03 15.51
CA THR A 100 5.81 -18.82 14.16
C THR A 100 5.94 -20.13 13.36
N GLU A 101 6.11 -21.27 14.05
CA GLU A 101 6.25 -22.60 13.44
C GLU A 101 4.96 -23.38 13.58
N VAL A 102 4.00 -23.04 12.72
CA VAL A 102 2.81 -23.86 12.53
C VAL A 102 3.05 -24.85 11.40
N GLY A 103 2.42 -26.04 11.49
CA GLY A 103 2.54 -27.13 10.52
C GLY A 103 2.06 -26.79 9.10
N ALA A 104 1.48 -27.76 8.38
CA ALA A 104 0.98 -27.55 7.01
C ALA A 104 -0.25 -26.62 6.97
N THR A 105 -0.02 -25.32 7.09
CA THR A 105 -1.01 -24.27 6.85
C THR A 105 -1.31 -24.14 5.36
N SER A 106 -2.37 -23.40 5.03
CA SER A 106 -2.80 -23.19 3.64
C SER A 106 -1.70 -22.60 2.76
N ASP A 107 -1.73 -22.89 1.46
CA ASP A 107 -0.83 -22.28 0.50
C ASP A 107 -1.11 -20.78 0.34
N VAL A 108 -0.13 -20.07 -0.22
CA VAL A 108 -0.15 -18.60 -0.32
C VAL A 108 -1.38 -18.07 -1.07
N LEU A 109 -1.77 -18.71 -2.18
CA LEU A 109 -2.88 -18.21 -3.00
C LEU A 109 -4.23 -18.49 -2.33
N THR A 110 -4.40 -19.67 -1.76
CA THR A 110 -5.57 -20.00 -0.95
C THR A 110 -5.70 -19.04 0.24
N ALA A 111 -4.59 -18.71 0.90
CA ALA A 111 -4.59 -17.75 2.00
C ALA A 111 -5.02 -16.35 1.55
N TYR A 112 -4.50 -15.85 0.42
CA TYR A 112 -4.93 -14.55 -0.13
C TYR A 112 -6.43 -14.52 -0.40
N HIS A 113 -6.92 -15.55 -1.10
CA HIS A 113 -8.31 -15.64 -1.49
C HIS A 113 -9.23 -15.68 -0.27
N THR A 114 -8.97 -16.59 0.67
CA THR A 114 -9.82 -16.77 1.87
C THR A 114 -9.85 -15.51 2.74
N ILE A 115 -8.71 -14.81 2.90
CA ILE A 115 -8.66 -13.56 3.66
C ILE A 115 -9.42 -12.43 2.93
N ALA A 116 -9.29 -12.34 1.61
CA ALA A 116 -9.97 -11.32 0.81
C ALA A 116 -11.49 -11.53 0.79
N GLU A 117 -11.95 -12.78 0.68
CA GLU A 117 -13.37 -13.17 0.72
C GLU A 117 -14.03 -12.78 2.05
N GLU A 118 -13.33 -12.96 3.18
CA GLU A 118 -13.78 -12.51 4.51
C GLU A 118 -13.68 -10.98 4.72
N GLY A 119 -13.40 -10.22 3.65
CA GLY A 119 -13.38 -8.77 3.70
C GLY A 119 -12.06 -8.18 4.24
N GLY A 120 -11.03 -9.00 4.44
CA GLY A 120 -9.71 -8.55 4.85
C GLY A 120 -8.97 -7.74 3.79
N LEU A 121 -8.00 -6.95 4.24
CA LEU A 121 -6.92 -6.38 3.43
C LEU A 121 -5.73 -7.33 3.50
N VAL A 122 -5.33 -7.86 2.34
CA VAL A 122 -4.27 -8.87 2.21
C VAL A 122 -2.95 -8.20 1.85
N ILE A 123 -1.93 -8.42 2.65
CA ILE A 123 -0.61 -7.84 2.45
C ILE A 123 0.44 -8.94 2.56
N ALA A 124 1.33 -9.06 1.58
CA ALA A 124 2.48 -9.94 1.73
C ALA A 124 3.48 -9.27 2.68
N ALA A 125 3.68 -9.86 3.86
CA ALA A 125 4.58 -9.32 4.88
C ALA A 125 6.02 -9.40 4.38
N HIS A 126 6.81 -8.35 4.71
CA HIS A 126 8.25 -8.25 4.42
C HIS A 126 8.70 -9.01 3.17
N ALA A 127 8.03 -8.75 2.03
CA ALA A 127 8.03 -9.58 0.83
C ALA A 127 9.43 -9.81 0.23
N ASN A 128 10.37 -8.90 0.50
CA ASN A 128 11.76 -8.97 0.06
C ASN A 128 12.73 -9.54 1.12
N SER A 129 12.21 -10.17 2.17
CA SER A 129 12.95 -10.79 3.28
C SER A 129 12.81 -12.32 3.27
N THR A 130 13.43 -13.03 4.21
CA THR A 130 13.53 -14.50 4.25
C THR A 130 12.19 -15.23 4.20
N HIS A 131 11.16 -14.70 4.84
CA HIS A 131 9.80 -15.26 4.87
C HIS A 131 8.86 -14.55 3.87
N GLY A 132 9.43 -13.79 2.94
CA GLY A 132 8.72 -12.99 1.96
C GLY A 132 8.50 -13.71 0.63
N VAL A 133 7.31 -13.51 0.05
CA VAL A 133 6.90 -14.15 -1.21
C VAL A 133 7.66 -13.66 -2.46
N ALA A 134 8.39 -12.55 -2.36
CA ALA A 134 9.15 -11.96 -3.46
C ALA A 134 10.66 -12.27 -3.39
N MET A 135 11.07 -13.19 -2.52
CA MET A 135 12.47 -13.61 -2.32
C MET A 135 13.24 -13.83 -3.63
N PHE A 136 14.43 -13.23 -3.69
CA PHE A 136 15.44 -13.50 -4.71
C PHE A 136 16.41 -14.55 -4.14
N GLY A 137 16.24 -15.82 -4.48
CA GLY A 137 17.23 -16.85 -4.16
C GLY A 137 16.72 -18.20 -3.65
N PHE A 138 15.42 -18.35 -3.39
CA PHE A 138 14.83 -19.70 -3.32
C PHE A 138 14.57 -20.22 -4.73
N ASP A 139 14.76 -21.52 -4.94
CA ASP A 139 14.53 -22.25 -6.21
C ASP A 139 13.04 -22.37 -6.60
N PHE A 140 12.21 -21.38 -6.23
CA PHE A 140 10.87 -21.26 -6.79
C PHE A 140 10.98 -20.78 -8.23
N GLY A 141 10.38 -21.55 -9.15
CA GLY A 141 10.27 -21.16 -10.55
C GLY A 141 9.68 -19.77 -10.70
N GLY A 142 10.15 -19.01 -11.71
CA GLY A 142 9.74 -17.62 -11.93
C GLY A 142 8.22 -17.42 -12.01
N GLN A 143 7.47 -18.44 -12.45
CA GLN A 143 6.01 -18.43 -12.52
C GLN A 143 5.34 -18.38 -11.14
N THR A 144 5.81 -19.15 -10.15
CA THR A 144 5.26 -19.16 -8.79
C THR A 144 5.40 -17.78 -8.15
N ARG A 145 6.55 -17.12 -8.35
CA ARG A 145 6.78 -15.77 -7.83
C ARG A 145 5.87 -14.73 -8.48
N ILE A 146 5.64 -14.85 -9.78
CA ILE A 146 4.69 -13.98 -10.48
C ILE A 146 3.29 -14.19 -9.91
N ALA A 147 2.85 -15.45 -9.77
CA ALA A 147 1.56 -15.77 -9.17
C ALA A 147 1.41 -15.14 -7.77
N TYR A 148 2.37 -15.37 -6.86
CA TYR A 148 2.29 -14.84 -5.50
C TYR A 148 2.37 -13.32 -5.41
N THR A 149 2.98 -12.62 -6.37
CA THR A 149 3.15 -11.16 -6.29
C THR A 149 2.17 -10.37 -7.16
N GLN A 150 1.43 -11.05 -8.03
CA GLN A 150 0.49 -10.46 -8.99
C GLN A 150 -0.94 -11.02 -8.83
N ASP A 151 -1.18 -11.82 -7.80
CA ASP A 151 -2.48 -12.39 -7.48
C ASP A 151 -3.55 -11.31 -7.21
N PRO A 152 -4.73 -11.35 -7.86
CA PRO A 152 -5.82 -10.37 -7.70
C PRO A 152 -6.19 -10.02 -6.25
N ASP A 153 -6.13 -10.98 -5.34
CA ASP A 153 -6.52 -10.82 -3.94
C ASP A 153 -5.39 -10.22 -3.08
N LEU A 154 -4.17 -10.11 -3.61
CA LEU A 154 -3.06 -9.42 -2.96
C LEU A 154 -3.14 -7.90 -3.18
N HIS A 155 -3.28 -7.14 -2.09
CA HIS A 155 -3.53 -5.70 -2.14
C HIS A 155 -2.27 -4.84 -2.01
N ALA A 156 -1.29 -5.29 -1.22
CA ALA A 156 -0.03 -4.58 -1.03
C ALA A 156 1.14 -5.53 -0.74
N LEU A 157 2.36 -5.04 -0.97
CA LEU A 157 3.61 -5.68 -0.59
C LEU A 157 4.25 -4.85 0.51
N GLU A 158 4.44 -5.43 1.69
CA GLU A 158 5.30 -4.80 2.69
C GLU A 158 6.76 -5.06 2.32
N VAL A 159 7.59 -4.01 2.23
CA VAL A 159 8.98 -4.14 1.79
C VAL A 159 9.92 -3.38 2.70
N THR A 160 11.11 -3.92 2.92
CA THR A 160 12.05 -3.38 3.90
C THR A 160 12.96 -2.26 3.34
N ASP A 161 12.92 -2.01 2.02
CA ASP A 161 13.91 -1.20 1.30
C ASP A 161 13.40 0.13 0.71
N LEU A 162 12.20 0.60 1.06
CA LEU A 162 11.66 1.87 0.50
C LEU A 162 12.50 3.11 0.84
N GLY A 163 13.19 3.10 1.98
CA GLY A 163 14.11 4.18 2.36
C GLY A 163 15.50 4.09 1.71
N SER A 164 15.73 3.11 0.84
CA SER A 164 17.04 2.93 0.20
C SER A 164 17.23 3.87 -0.99
N ASN A 165 18.37 4.57 -1.03
CA ASN A 165 18.79 5.39 -2.18
C ASN A 165 19.30 4.56 -3.38
N ARG A 166 19.13 3.23 -3.36
CA ARG A 166 19.57 2.35 -4.44
C ARG A 166 18.68 2.54 -5.67
N ARG A 167 19.28 2.47 -6.86
CA ARG A 167 18.56 2.60 -8.14
C ARG A 167 17.54 1.46 -8.39
N ARG A 168 17.75 0.30 -7.79
CA ARG A 168 16.88 -0.89 -7.91
C ARG A 168 16.34 -1.25 -6.53
N THR A 169 15.14 -0.77 -6.22
CA THR A 169 14.37 -1.14 -5.03
C THR A 169 13.23 -2.08 -5.39
N THR A 170 12.64 -2.76 -4.40
CA THR A 170 11.44 -3.58 -4.59
C THR A 170 10.29 -2.78 -5.22
N ALA A 171 10.10 -1.53 -4.78
CA ALA A 171 9.11 -0.62 -5.38
C ALA A 171 9.35 -0.34 -6.87
N SER A 172 10.63 -0.17 -7.28
CA SER A 172 10.96 0.00 -8.70
C SER A 172 10.79 -1.29 -9.53
N PHE A 173 10.73 -2.46 -8.88
CA PHE A 173 10.53 -3.74 -9.53
C PHE A 173 9.04 -3.99 -9.80
N PHE A 174 8.17 -3.69 -8.83
CA PHE A 174 6.72 -3.91 -8.90
C PHE A 174 5.93 -2.65 -9.31
N ASN A 175 6.53 -1.80 -10.14
CA ASN A 175 5.91 -0.56 -10.61
C ASN A 175 5.04 -0.73 -11.89
N GLY A 176 4.84 -1.97 -12.36
CA GLY A 176 4.11 -2.29 -13.61
C GLY A 176 4.93 -2.17 -14.88
N SER A 177 6.20 -1.72 -14.80
CA SER A 177 7.04 -1.48 -15.98
C SER A 177 7.72 -2.73 -16.53
N LYS A 178 7.51 -3.89 -15.92
CA LYS A 178 8.08 -5.16 -16.34
C LYS A 178 6.99 -6.02 -16.96
N PRO A 179 7.18 -6.57 -18.16
CA PRO A 179 6.16 -7.42 -18.80
C PRO A 179 5.73 -8.61 -17.94
N GLN A 180 6.65 -9.18 -17.14
CA GLN A 180 6.36 -10.29 -16.24
C GLN A 180 5.62 -9.87 -14.95
N TYR A 181 5.62 -8.58 -14.62
CA TYR A 181 4.97 -8.01 -13.43
C TYR A 181 4.12 -6.80 -13.86
N PRO A 182 3.04 -7.05 -14.64
CA PRO A 182 2.26 -6.02 -15.30
C PRO A 182 1.41 -5.19 -14.32
N ARG A 183 0.99 -5.78 -13.19
CA ARG A 183 0.21 -5.09 -12.17
C ARG A 183 1.14 -4.33 -11.23
N ARG A 184 0.99 -3.02 -11.23
CA ARG A 184 1.66 -2.15 -10.27
C ARG A 184 1.15 -2.46 -8.86
N MET A 185 2.07 -2.70 -7.93
CA MET A 185 1.75 -3.01 -6.53
C MET A 185 1.98 -1.80 -5.64
N PHE A 186 1.15 -1.66 -4.61
CA PHE A 186 1.48 -0.77 -3.49
C PHE A 186 2.61 -1.39 -2.69
N CYS A 187 3.74 -0.70 -2.59
CA CYS A 187 4.81 -1.09 -1.68
C CYS A 187 4.73 -0.23 -0.42
N ILE A 188 4.58 -0.89 0.72
CA ILE A 188 4.39 -0.25 2.03
C ILE A 188 5.44 -0.73 3.04
N GLN A 189 5.38 -0.17 4.23
CA GLN A 189 6.26 -0.43 5.35
C GLN A 189 5.49 -0.39 6.68
N GLY A 190 5.65 -1.42 7.49
CA GLY A 190 5.27 -1.48 8.90
C GLY A 190 6.50 -1.69 9.80
N SER A 191 6.35 -1.49 11.11
CA SER A 191 7.48 -1.60 12.03
C SER A 191 7.92 -3.04 12.29
N ASP A 192 7.03 -4.02 12.12
CA ASP A 192 7.28 -5.43 12.49
C ASP A 192 7.85 -5.54 13.92
N SER A 193 7.22 -4.79 14.82
CA SER A 193 7.79 -4.42 16.11
C SER A 193 7.44 -5.45 17.17
N HIS A 194 8.46 -6.10 17.72
CA HIS A 194 8.35 -7.01 18.85
C HIS A 194 8.59 -6.32 20.20
N ARG A 195 8.59 -4.98 20.21
CA ARG A 195 8.82 -4.13 21.39
C ARG A 195 8.28 -2.73 21.17
N ILE A 196 7.97 -2.05 22.27
CA ILE A 196 7.45 -0.67 22.24
C ILE A 196 8.49 0.31 21.71
N GLN A 197 9.73 0.25 22.23
CA GLN A 197 10.84 1.12 21.82
C GLN A 197 11.91 0.31 21.09
N GLY A 198 12.39 0.80 19.96
CA GLY A 198 13.40 0.12 19.16
C GLY A 198 14.76 0.07 19.85
N LYS A 199 15.59 -0.89 19.41
CA LYS A 199 17.00 -0.99 19.83
C LYS A 199 17.85 -1.50 18.67
N GLY A 200 18.74 -0.65 18.18
CA GLY A 200 19.63 -1.01 17.07
C GLY A 200 18.86 -1.25 15.78
N LYS A 201 18.85 -2.49 15.30
CA LYS A 201 18.11 -2.89 14.08
C LYS A 201 16.66 -3.29 14.36
N ASP A 202 16.32 -3.58 15.62
CA ASP A 202 14.97 -3.94 16.02
C ASP A 202 14.15 -2.66 16.16
N LEU A 203 13.08 -2.55 15.38
CA LEU A 203 12.23 -1.37 15.37
C LEU A 203 11.19 -1.41 16.50
N GLY A 204 10.94 -0.24 17.08
CA GLY A 204 9.82 -0.01 17.98
C GLY A 204 8.49 0.20 17.24
N VAL A 205 7.39 0.17 17.98
CA VAL A 205 6.05 0.41 17.43
C VAL A 205 5.99 1.76 16.70
N GLY A 206 5.70 1.73 15.41
CA GLY A 206 5.58 2.93 14.57
C GLY A 206 6.90 3.61 14.17
N GLU A 207 8.05 3.00 14.49
CA GLU A 207 9.35 3.57 14.13
C GLU A 207 9.64 3.54 12.62
N ARG A 208 8.96 2.64 11.91
CA ARG A 208 8.84 2.55 10.46
C ARG A 208 7.35 2.45 10.13
N ALA A 209 6.89 3.29 9.23
CA ALA A 209 5.47 3.42 8.91
C ALA A 209 5.27 3.86 7.46
N THR A 210 4.02 3.78 7.01
CA THR A 210 3.58 4.29 5.71
C THR A 210 2.63 5.44 5.93
N GLU A 211 2.83 6.53 5.20
CA GLU A 211 1.88 7.64 5.15
C GLU A 211 0.88 7.39 4.02
N VAL A 212 -0.40 7.47 4.36
CA VAL A 212 -1.52 7.30 3.43
C VAL A 212 -2.43 8.53 3.48
N LEU A 213 -2.81 9.03 2.31
CA LEU A 213 -3.78 10.12 2.20
C LEU A 213 -5.18 9.52 2.05
N LEU A 214 -6.04 9.70 3.05
CA LEU A 214 -7.40 9.15 3.09
C LEU A 214 -8.44 10.27 3.21
N PRO A 215 -9.65 10.11 2.63
CA PRO A 215 -10.75 11.06 2.83
C PRO A 215 -11.25 11.05 4.27
N GLU A 216 -11.16 9.90 4.94
CA GLU A 216 -11.52 9.70 6.34
C GLU A 216 -10.65 8.60 6.96
N LYS A 217 -10.53 8.62 8.28
CA LYS A 217 -9.76 7.65 9.05
C LYS A 217 -10.62 6.41 9.33
N SER A 218 -10.85 5.59 8.30
CA SER A 218 -11.65 4.36 8.37
C SER A 218 -10.95 3.18 7.66
N PHE A 219 -11.25 1.95 8.08
CA PHE A 219 -10.77 0.74 7.40
C PHE A 219 -11.26 0.70 5.95
N LYS A 220 -12.53 1.04 5.72
CA LYS A 220 -13.13 1.11 4.38
C LYS A 220 -12.36 2.06 3.45
N ALA A 221 -11.99 3.25 3.91
CA ALA A 221 -11.20 4.20 3.12
C ALA A 221 -9.79 3.67 2.83
N LEU A 222 -9.17 3.00 3.81
CA LEU A 222 -7.86 2.37 3.67
C LEU A 222 -7.89 1.22 2.65
N LYS A 223 -8.87 0.32 2.75
CA LYS A 223 -9.06 -0.80 1.82
C LYS A 223 -9.34 -0.29 0.41
N ALA A 224 -10.21 0.72 0.26
CA ALA A 224 -10.50 1.34 -1.03
C ALA A 224 -9.27 1.99 -1.67
N LEU A 225 -8.35 2.56 -0.87
CA LEU A 225 -7.07 3.08 -1.38
C LEU A 225 -6.22 1.95 -2.00
N PHE A 226 -6.05 0.84 -1.28
CA PHE A 226 -5.21 -0.27 -1.75
C PHE A 226 -5.84 -1.12 -2.86
N LEU A 227 -7.17 -1.11 -3.00
CA LEU A 227 -7.88 -1.65 -4.16
C LEU A 227 -7.83 -0.72 -5.38
N GLY A 228 -7.54 0.57 -5.16
CA GLY A 228 -7.46 1.57 -6.22
C GLY A 228 -6.13 1.57 -6.96
N ASN A 229 -6.00 2.49 -7.92
CA ASN A 229 -4.78 2.65 -8.73
C ASN A 229 -4.05 3.99 -8.46
N ASP A 230 -4.39 4.68 -7.37
CA ASP A 230 -3.77 5.96 -7.01
C ASP A 230 -2.58 5.79 -6.06
N PHE A 231 -1.46 5.37 -6.65
CA PHE A 231 -0.19 5.21 -5.95
C PHE A 231 0.42 6.50 -5.40
N THR A 232 -0.12 7.68 -5.74
CA THR A 232 0.42 8.95 -5.20
C THR A 232 -0.10 9.29 -3.82
N ARG A 233 -1.11 8.56 -3.34
CA ARG A 233 -1.66 8.70 -2.00
C ARG A 233 -0.95 7.84 -0.96
N VAL A 234 0.13 7.15 -1.35
CA VAL A 234 0.93 6.29 -0.47
C VAL A 234 2.39 6.69 -0.59
N ARG A 235 3.05 6.92 0.54
CA ARG A 235 4.51 7.14 0.58
C ARG A 235 5.14 6.59 1.86
N PRO A 236 6.44 6.24 1.82
CA PRO A 236 7.16 5.88 3.05
C PRO A 236 7.20 7.06 4.03
N TYR A 237 7.07 6.78 5.32
CA TYR A 237 7.28 7.80 6.34
C TYR A 237 8.75 8.23 6.38
N SER A 238 8.99 9.55 6.40
CA SER A 238 10.31 10.13 6.60
C SER A 238 10.35 10.96 7.87
N ARG A 239 11.28 10.65 8.79
CA ARG A 239 11.47 11.42 10.04
C ARG A 239 12.00 12.83 9.78
N THR A 240 12.66 13.06 8.65
CA THR A 240 13.11 14.38 8.19
C THR A 240 11.98 15.07 7.44
N ALA A 241 11.11 15.75 8.19
CA ALA A 241 9.91 16.44 7.72
C ALA A 241 10.16 17.69 6.82
N ALA A 242 11.22 17.73 6.01
CA ALA A 242 11.61 18.93 5.26
C ALA A 242 11.99 18.73 3.78
N GLU A 243 12.24 17.51 3.31
CA GLU A 243 12.38 17.31 1.85
C GLU A 243 10.99 17.07 1.27
N SER A 244 10.47 18.07 0.56
CA SER A 244 9.29 17.90 -0.27
C SER A 244 9.55 16.75 -1.24
N TYR A 245 8.94 15.59 -1.00
CA TYR A 245 8.99 14.47 -1.94
C TYR A 245 8.50 14.98 -3.30
N ASP A 246 9.41 15.04 -4.27
CA ASP A 246 9.11 15.48 -5.64
C ASP A 246 8.83 14.24 -6.49
N PRO A 247 7.54 13.90 -6.73
CA PRO A 247 7.17 12.71 -7.51
C PRO A 247 7.68 12.79 -8.96
N VAL A 248 7.90 14.01 -9.50
CA VAL A 248 8.40 14.19 -10.86
C VAL A 248 9.89 13.86 -10.91
N GLU A 249 10.69 14.34 -9.96
CA GLU A 249 12.11 13.98 -9.91
C GLU A 249 12.31 12.48 -9.62
N ALA A 250 11.47 11.88 -8.76
CA ALA A 250 11.46 10.43 -8.56
C ALA A 250 11.17 9.67 -9.87
N ALA A 251 10.15 10.11 -10.63
CA ALA A 251 9.84 9.54 -11.94
C ALA A 251 11.01 9.71 -12.94
N ARG A 252 11.67 10.88 -12.97
CA ARG A 252 12.82 11.14 -13.84
C ARG A 252 14.06 10.32 -13.46
N ASN A 253 14.24 10.01 -12.18
CA ASN A 253 15.29 9.11 -11.70
C ASN A 253 15.10 7.70 -12.28
N GLN A 254 13.86 7.24 -12.37
CA GLN A 254 13.49 5.98 -13.00
C GLN A 254 13.66 6.03 -14.54
N GLY A 255 13.25 7.14 -15.17
CA GLY A 255 13.31 7.34 -16.61
C GLY A 255 12.10 6.77 -17.37
N PRO A 256 12.08 6.86 -18.71
CA PRO A 256 10.99 6.33 -19.53
C PRO A 256 10.86 4.80 -19.38
N THR A 257 9.62 4.31 -19.34
CA THR A 257 9.32 2.87 -19.28
C THR A 257 8.06 2.55 -20.10
N ILE A 258 7.69 1.27 -20.19
CA ILE A 258 6.46 0.84 -20.89
C ILE A 258 5.16 1.40 -20.26
N VAL A 259 5.22 1.93 -19.03
CA VAL A 259 4.09 2.56 -18.32
C VAL A 259 4.36 4.02 -17.94
N GLN A 260 5.45 4.62 -18.44
CA GLN A 260 5.84 5.98 -18.07
C GLN A 260 6.52 6.73 -19.21
N SER A 261 6.00 7.91 -19.55
CA SER A 261 6.61 8.78 -20.58
C SER A 261 6.68 10.24 -20.16
N PHE A 262 7.51 11.02 -20.86
CA PHE A 262 7.83 12.41 -20.54
C PHE A 262 7.78 13.25 -21.81
N HIS A 263 7.05 14.37 -21.76
CA HIS A 263 6.92 15.32 -22.85
C HIS A 263 7.26 16.71 -22.36
N GLU A 264 8.22 17.38 -23.00
CA GLU A 264 8.64 18.72 -22.58
C GLU A 264 7.60 19.80 -22.88
N GLN A 265 6.79 19.60 -23.93
CA GLN A 265 5.86 20.58 -24.48
C GLN A 265 4.65 19.89 -25.10
N MET A 266 3.52 20.60 -25.11
CA MET A 266 2.29 20.21 -25.80
C MET A 266 1.98 21.28 -26.84
N THR A 267 2.55 21.13 -28.04
CA THR A 267 2.28 22.03 -29.18
C THR A 267 1.55 21.25 -30.26
N ARG A 268 0.48 21.84 -30.83
CA ARG A 268 -0.21 21.27 -32.01
C ARG A 268 0.74 21.22 -33.20
N GLN A 269 1.51 22.29 -33.39
CA GLN A 269 2.52 22.37 -34.44
C GLN A 269 3.72 21.47 -34.12
N GLY A 270 4.12 20.62 -35.06
CA GLY A 270 5.22 19.67 -34.90
C GLY A 270 4.84 18.33 -34.26
N GLY A 271 3.53 18.02 -34.13
CA GLY A 271 3.05 16.68 -33.76
C GLY A 271 3.28 16.27 -32.30
N ARG A 272 3.71 17.19 -31.43
CA ARG A 272 3.99 16.88 -30.01
C ARG A 272 2.72 16.54 -29.23
N LEU A 273 1.62 17.24 -29.49
CA LEU A 273 0.31 16.86 -28.96
C LEU A 273 -0.10 15.45 -29.39
N HIS A 274 0.05 15.12 -30.68
CA HIS A 274 -0.23 13.77 -31.17
C HIS A 274 0.66 12.70 -30.53
N ALA A 275 1.93 13.01 -30.21
CA ALA A 275 2.80 12.09 -29.48
C ALA A 275 2.26 11.78 -28.07
N ILE A 276 1.75 12.79 -27.36
CA ILE A 276 1.07 12.59 -26.07
C ILE A 276 -0.16 11.70 -26.25
N MET A 277 -0.99 11.95 -27.27
CA MET A 277 -2.19 11.13 -27.53
C MET A 277 -1.84 9.68 -27.89
N ARG A 278 -0.76 9.45 -28.66
CA ARG A 278 -0.27 8.09 -28.94
C ARG A 278 0.13 7.36 -27.66
N ASP A 279 0.80 8.04 -26.73
CA ASP A 279 1.13 7.45 -25.43
C ASP A 279 -0.12 7.17 -24.59
N VAL A 280 -1.13 8.05 -24.61
CA VAL A 280 -2.42 7.81 -23.93
C VAL A 280 -3.06 6.54 -24.46
N VAL A 281 -3.17 6.39 -25.79
CA VAL A 281 -3.75 5.20 -26.42
C VAL A 281 -2.89 3.96 -26.17
N ALA A 282 -1.56 4.08 -26.23
CA ALA A 282 -0.65 2.96 -25.97
C ALA A 282 -0.74 2.46 -24.52
N PHE A 283 -0.82 3.36 -23.55
CA PHE A 283 -0.99 3.01 -22.14
C PHE A 283 -2.37 2.44 -21.85
N ALA A 284 -3.43 3.01 -22.44
CA ALA A 284 -4.78 2.45 -22.33
C ALA A 284 -4.86 1.01 -22.84
N ASN A 285 -4.23 0.72 -23.99
CA ASN A 285 -4.19 -0.63 -24.57
C ASN A 285 -3.25 -1.61 -23.84
N THR A 286 -2.52 -1.18 -22.80
CA THR A 286 -1.57 -2.02 -22.06
C THR A 286 -1.95 -2.12 -20.57
N ASN A 287 -1.07 -1.71 -19.64
CA ASN A 287 -1.32 -1.82 -18.20
C ASN A 287 -1.74 -0.48 -17.57
N GLY A 288 -2.20 0.47 -18.38
CA GLY A 288 -2.26 1.87 -18.00
C GLY A 288 -0.85 2.47 -17.90
N GLY A 289 -0.78 3.72 -17.43
CA GLY A 289 0.50 4.40 -17.32
C GLY A 289 0.40 5.81 -16.79
N THR A 290 1.55 6.47 -16.68
CA THR A 290 1.65 7.86 -16.25
C THR A 290 2.46 8.67 -17.26
N ILE A 291 1.86 9.75 -17.76
CA ILE A 291 2.51 10.69 -18.68
C ILE A 291 2.80 11.98 -17.92
N PHE A 292 4.04 12.48 -18.00
CA PHE A 292 4.42 13.77 -17.44
C PHE A 292 4.63 14.80 -18.56
N VAL A 293 3.88 15.89 -18.54
CA VAL A 293 3.92 16.97 -19.53
C VAL A 293 4.50 18.25 -18.90
N GLY A 294 5.44 18.89 -19.60
CA GLY A 294 6.22 20.04 -19.12
C GLY A 294 7.63 19.68 -18.64
N VAL A 295 8.08 18.44 -18.83
CA VAL A 295 9.37 17.95 -18.33
C VAL A 295 10.00 16.92 -19.26
N SER A 296 11.34 16.94 -19.29
CA SER A 296 12.15 15.99 -20.05
C SER A 296 12.52 14.76 -19.22
N ALA A 297 12.60 13.61 -19.87
CA ALA A 297 13.22 12.41 -19.29
C ALA A 297 14.70 12.64 -18.94
N ASN A 298 15.40 13.55 -19.63
CA ASN A 298 16.81 13.82 -19.38
C ASN A 298 17.00 14.64 -18.09
N ARG A 299 17.47 13.99 -17.02
CA ARG A 299 17.71 14.59 -15.70
C ARG A 299 18.63 15.82 -15.70
N ARG A 300 19.50 15.97 -16.71
CA ARG A 300 20.41 17.11 -16.84
C ARG A 300 19.69 18.40 -17.27
N VAL A 301 18.50 18.28 -17.84
CA VAL A 301 17.70 19.40 -18.31
C VAL A 301 16.74 19.84 -17.21
N SER A 302 16.62 21.13 -16.92
CA SER A 302 15.64 21.61 -15.95
C SER A 302 14.20 21.44 -16.49
N PRO A 303 13.20 21.16 -15.63
CA PRO A 303 11.81 21.13 -16.08
C PRO A 303 11.43 22.46 -16.75
N ARG A 304 10.84 22.38 -17.94
CA ARG A 304 10.38 23.57 -18.67
C ARG A 304 9.18 24.20 -17.97
N GLY A 305 8.26 23.35 -17.50
CA GLY A 305 7.00 23.75 -16.90
C GLY A 305 5.92 24.09 -17.93
N ILE A 306 4.69 24.12 -17.43
CA ILE A 306 3.49 24.59 -18.13
C ILE A 306 3.06 25.90 -17.50
N GLU A 307 2.86 26.94 -18.32
CA GLU A 307 2.51 28.28 -17.85
C GLU A 307 1.05 28.34 -17.36
N ASN A 308 0.10 27.85 -18.16
CA ASN A 308 -1.33 27.85 -17.86
C ASN A 308 -1.88 26.42 -17.69
N PRO A 309 -1.68 25.78 -16.53
CA PRO A 309 -1.97 24.36 -16.36
C PRO A 309 -3.46 24.03 -16.50
N GLU A 310 -4.38 24.88 -16.05
CA GLU A 310 -5.82 24.63 -16.17
C GLU A 310 -6.29 24.60 -17.62
N GLN A 311 -5.84 25.56 -18.42
CA GLN A 311 -6.14 25.62 -19.85
C GLN A 311 -5.57 24.40 -20.57
N THR A 312 -4.34 24.00 -20.25
CA THR A 312 -3.71 22.81 -20.84
C THR A 312 -4.42 21.52 -20.43
N ILE A 313 -4.92 21.41 -19.19
CA ILE A 313 -5.74 20.27 -18.75
C ILE A 313 -7.05 20.21 -19.54
N ALA A 314 -7.74 21.34 -19.74
CA ALA A 314 -8.96 21.38 -20.52
C ALA A 314 -8.72 20.98 -21.99
N GLU A 315 -7.62 21.45 -22.60
CA GLU A 315 -7.24 21.06 -23.95
C GLU A 315 -6.90 19.57 -24.05
N LEU A 316 -6.12 19.02 -23.10
CA LEU A 316 -5.81 17.58 -23.06
C LEU A 316 -7.09 16.74 -22.94
N ARG A 317 -8.01 17.14 -22.06
CA ARG A 317 -9.28 16.42 -21.87
C ARG A 317 -10.11 16.41 -23.16
N GLY A 318 -10.28 17.58 -23.79
CA GLY A 318 -11.04 17.67 -25.04
C GLY A 318 -10.41 16.87 -26.19
N GLU A 319 -9.08 16.88 -26.32
CA GLU A 319 -8.38 16.10 -27.36
C GLU A 319 -8.48 14.59 -27.12
N ILE A 320 -8.42 14.14 -25.86
CA ILE A 320 -8.61 12.72 -25.51
C ILE A 320 -10.04 12.29 -25.85
N GLU A 321 -11.05 13.07 -25.47
CA GLU A 321 -12.46 12.79 -25.76
C GLU A 321 -12.75 12.73 -27.27
N ASN A 322 -12.07 13.57 -28.07
CA ASN A 322 -12.25 13.61 -29.52
C ASN A 322 -11.51 12.49 -30.28
N LEU A 323 -10.33 12.08 -29.82
CA LEU A 323 -9.43 11.19 -30.58
C LEU A 323 -9.38 9.76 -30.05
N VAL A 324 -9.79 9.50 -28.80
CA VAL A 324 -9.72 8.18 -28.19
C VAL A 324 -11.09 7.53 -28.18
N THR A 325 -11.18 6.32 -28.73
CA THR A 325 -12.40 5.50 -28.74
C THR A 325 -12.02 4.05 -28.38
N PRO A 326 -12.71 3.40 -27.42
CA PRO A 326 -13.86 3.88 -26.62
C PRO A 326 -13.50 5.05 -25.67
N PRO A 327 -14.49 5.78 -25.14
CA PRO A 327 -14.26 6.87 -24.19
C PRO A 327 -13.39 6.42 -23.01
N LEU A 328 -12.35 7.20 -22.70
CA LEU A 328 -11.35 6.86 -21.71
C LEU A 328 -11.31 7.94 -20.61
N GLU A 329 -11.65 7.56 -19.38
CA GLU A 329 -11.57 8.46 -18.23
C GLU A 329 -10.14 8.52 -17.67
N VAL A 330 -9.40 9.59 -18.02
CA VAL A 330 -8.06 9.84 -17.48
C VAL A 330 -8.09 10.79 -16.29
N ASN A 331 -7.17 10.60 -15.33
CA ASN A 331 -7.00 11.50 -14.19
C ASN A 331 -5.85 12.48 -14.46
N LEU A 332 -6.18 13.77 -14.54
CA LEU A 332 -5.26 14.87 -14.86
C LEU A 332 -4.98 15.70 -13.60
N GLN A 333 -3.72 15.84 -13.22
CA GLN A 333 -3.30 16.56 -12.01
C GLN A 333 -2.13 17.49 -12.29
N VAL A 334 -2.10 18.62 -11.58
CA VAL A 334 -0.96 19.55 -11.60
C VAL A 334 -0.02 19.21 -10.44
N LEU A 335 1.23 18.90 -10.77
CA LEU A 335 2.32 18.70 -9.82
C LEU A 335 3.29 19.87 -9.87
N LYS A 336 3.96 20.15 -8.75
CA LYS A 336 5.07 21.13 -8.71
C LYS A 336 6.39 20.39 -8.61
N SER A 337 7.33 20.73 -9.50
CA SER A 337 8.70 20.23 -9.47
C SER A 337 9.67 21.37 -9.78
N LYS A 338 10.65 21.60 -8.89
CA LYS A 338 11.61 22.73 -8.98
C LYS A 338 10.94 24.08 -9.25
N GLY A 339 9.78 24.32 -8.63
CA GLY A 339 9.00 25.56 -8.80
C GLY A 339 8.23 25.69 -10.11
N LYS A 340 8.20 24.64 -10.94
CA LYS A 340 7.48 24.60 -12.22
C LYS A 340 6.24 23.70 -12.13
N ASN A 341 5.16 24.09 -12.80
CA ASN A 341 3.95 23.29 -12.91
C ASN A 341 4.14 22.21 -13.99
N ILE A 342 3.90 20.95 -13.63
CA ILE A 342 4.00 19.78 -14.49
C ILE A 342 2.63 19.11 -14.48
N ILE A 343 2.12 18.73 -15.65
CA ILE A 343 0.85 18.01 -15.72
C ILE A 343 1.15 16.52 -15.71
N ARG A 344 0.51 15.80 -14.80
CA ARG A 344 0.50 14.34 -14.76
C ARG A 344 -0.81 13.84 -15.34
N ILE A 345 -0.73 12.94 -16.31
CA ILE A 345 -1.87 12.21 -16.86
C ILE A 345 -1.74 10.77 -16.36
N ALA A 346 -2.66 10.33 -15.49
CA ALA A 346 -2.80 8.94 -15.10
C ALA A 346 -3.82 8.28 -16.02
N VAL A 347 -3.32 7.36 -16.85
CA VAL A 347 -4.08 6.64 -17.86
C VAL A 347 -4.45 5.27 -17.28
N PRO A 348 -5.75 4.92 -17.15
CA PRO A 348 -6.14 3.60 -16.69
C PRO A 348 -5.87 2.56 -17.79
N LYS A 349 -5.90 1.28 -17.41
CA LYS A 349 -6.03 0.20 -18.38
C LYS A 349 -7.44 0.28 -18.99
N GLY A 350 -7.51 0.39 -20.31
CA GLY A 350 -8.73 0.62 -21.09
C GLY A 350 -9.34 -0.63 -21.69
#